data_AF-A0A377Q0L4-F1
#
_entry.id   AF-A0A377Q0L4-F1
#
_cell.length_a   1.000
_cell.length_b   1.000
_cell.length_c   1.000
_cell.angle_alpha   90.00
_cell.angle_beta   90.00
_cell.angle_gamma   90.00
#
_symmetry.space_group_name_H-M   'P 1'
#
loop_
_entity.id
_entity.type
_entity.pdbx_description
1 polymer ?
#
loop_
_entity_poly.entity_id
_entity_poly.type
_entity_poly.pdbx_seq_one_letter_code
_entity_poly.pdbx_strand_id
1 'polypeptide(L)' 'MLEKTMIKTLAKHYKGGDFCIEFWDKERVCFGEGEPKFCIKIHKKLPLNFINPKLK' A
#
# COMPACT_ATOMS: atom_id res chain seq x y z
N MET A 1 -11.44 -2.89 -0.89
CA MET A 1 -11.53 -1.89 0.19
C MET A 1 -10.57 -2.24 1.33
N LEU A 2 -10.82 -3.34 2.07
CA LEU A 2 -10.01 -3.74 3.25
C LEU A 2 -8.51 -3.89 2.96
N GLU A 3 -8.14 -4.57 1.87
CA GLU A 3 -6.74 -4.77 1.43
C GLU A 3 -5.99 -3.43 1.30
N LYS A 4 -6.61 -2.46 0.62
CA LYS A 4 -6.01 -1.13 0.44
C LYS A 4 -5.89 -0.38 1.75
N THR A 5 -6.92 -0.43 2.60
CA THR A 5 -6.88 0.20 3.92
C THR A 5 -5.71 -0.33 4.72
N MET A 6 -5.50 -1.64 4.74
CA MET A 6 -4.36 -2.25 5.42
C MET A 6 -3.01 -1.78 4.84
N ILE A 7 -2.86 -1.81 3.51
CA ILE A 7 -1.63 -1.34 2.83
C ILE A 7 -1.36 0.13 3.19
N LYS A 8 -2.38 0.98 3.15
CA LYS A 8 -2.27 2.40 3.52
C LYS A 8 -1.88 2.56 4.99
N THR A 9 -2.45 1.76 5.91
CA THR A 9 -2.09 1.80 7.33
C THR A 9 -0.63 1.43 7.54
N LEU A 10 -0.15 0.35 6.94
CA LEU A 10 1.28 -0.03 7.02
C LEU A 10 2.18 1.04 6.42
N ALA A 11 1.81 1.59 5.26
CA ALA A 11 2.55 2.66 4.59
C ALA A 11 2.66 3.95 5.43
N LYS A 12 1.61 4.31 6.20
CA LYS A 12 1.66 5.47 7.12
C LYS A 12 2.72 5.35 8.22
N HIS A 13 3.10 4.12 8.60
CA HIS A 13 4.12 3.90 9.62
C HIS A 13 5.55 3.97 9.07
N TYR A 14 5.72 3.95 7.75
CA TYR A 14 7.03 4.10 7.12
C TYR A 14 7.52 5.54 7.23
N LYS A 15 8.69 5.74 7.84
CA LYS A 15 9.33 7.06 8.04
C LYS A 15 10.48 7.35 7.07
N GLY A 16 10.67 6.53 6.03
CA GLY A 16 11.85 6.58 5.16
C GLY A 16 11.81 7.62 4.05
N GLY A 17 10.83 8.53 4.03
CA GLY A 17 10.74 9.64 3.07
C GLY A 17 9.43 9.68 2.30
N ASP A 18 9.38 10.53 1.28
CA ASP A 18 8.21 10.77 0.44
C ASP A 18 8.09 9.73 -0.68
N PHE A 19 6.93 9.09 -0.82
CA PHE A 19 6.69 8.04 -1.80
C PHE A 19 5.22 7.95 -2.20
N CYS A 20 4.92 7.20 -3.26
CA CYS A 20 3.55 6.89 -3.64
C CYS A 20 3.28 5.40 -3.79
N ILE A 21 2.01 5.05 -3.72
CA ILE A 21 1.48 3.73 -4.03
C ILE A 21 0.41 3.89 -5.11
N GLU A 22 0.56 3.17 -6.22
CA GLU A 22 -0.44 3.04 -7.29
C GLU A 22 -1.06 1.64 -7.22
N PHE A 23 -2.37 1.58 -6.98
CA PHE A 23 -3.12 0.32 -6.88
C PHE A 23 -3.58 -0.19 -8.25
N TRP A 24 -4.01 -1.45 -8.29
CA TRP A 24 -4.45 -2.16 -9.50
C TRP A 24 -5.62 -1.51 -10.25
N ASP A 25 -6.37 -0.62 -9.60
CA ASP A 25 -7.45 0.16 -10.20
C ASP A 25 -7.04 1.60 -10.52
N LYS A 26 -5.72 1.85 -10.58
CA LYS A 26 -5.10 3.14 -10.86
C LYS A 26 -5.30 4.19 -9.77
N GLU A 27 -5.87 3.84 -8.61
CA GLU A 27 -5.87 4.74 -7.46
C GLU A 27 -4.41 4.99 -7.02
N ARG A 28 -4.02 6.26 -6.95
CA ARG A 28 -2.69 6.68 -6.49
C ARG A 28 -2.81 7.42 -5.16
N VAL A 29 -1.98 7.03 -4.19
CA VAL A 29 -1.87 7.68 -2.88
C VAL A 29 -0.42 8.03 -2.62
N CYS A 30 -0.16 9.28 -2.24
CA CYS A 30 1.16 9.76 -1.85
C CYS A 30 1.26 9.85 -0.32
N PHE A 31 2.44 9.57 0.20
CA PHE A 31 2.80 9.62 1.61
C PHE A 31 4.03 10.53 1.76
N GLY A 32 4.01 11.36 2.80
CA GLY A 32 4.99 12.43 3.00
C GLY A 32 4.47 13.81 2.64
N GLU A 33 5.31 14.83 2.83
CA GLU A 33 4.98 16.24 2.56
C GLU A 33 5.71 16.77 1.31
N GLY A 34 6.76 16.08 0.86
CA GLY A 34 7.57 16.44 -0.28
C GLY A 34 7.21 15.69 -1.58
N GLU A 35 8.04 15.90 -2.61
CA GLU A 35 7.90 15.20 -3.89
C GLU A 35 8.24 13.71 -3.74
N PRO A 36 7.38 12.77 -4.19
CA PRO A 36 7.63 11.34 -4.09
C PRO A 36 8.92 10.92 -4.80
N LYS A 37 9.87 10.35 -4.06
CA LYS A 37 11.15 9.88 -4.62
C LYS A 37 11.01 8.56 -5.39
N PHE A 38 9.98 7.78 -5.07
CA PHE A 38 9.67 6.52 -5.73
C PHE A 38 8.17 6.22 -5.67
N CYS A 39 7.72 5.29 -6.52
CA CYS A 39 6.35 4.81 -6.52
C CYS A 39 6.28 3.28 -6.53
N ILE A 40 5.51 2.72 -5.61
CA ILE A 40 5.22 1.30 -5.52
C ILE A 40 3.97 1.01 -6.38
N LYS A 41 4.12 0.17 -7.40
CA LYS A 41 3.00 -0.24 -8.26
C LYS A 41 2.50 -1.62 -7.86
N ILE A 42 1.24 -1.69 -7.44
CA ILE A 42 0.58 -2.93 -7.03
C ILE A 42 -0.36 -3.38 -8.15
N HIS A 43 0.15 -4.24 -9.03
CA HIS A 43 -0.56 -4.67 -10.24
C HIS A 43 -1.74 -5.62 -9.98
N LYS A 44 -1.79 -6.28 -8.82
CA LYS A 44 -2.83 -7.26 -8.48
C LYS A 44 -3.25 -7.10 -7.03
N LYS A 45 -4.51 -7.44 -6.74
CA LYS A 45 -5.03 -7.55 -5.38
C LYS A 45 -4.17 -8.51 -4.56
N LEU A 46 -3.81 -8.11 -3.35
CA LEU A 46 -3.17 -9.01 -2.39
C LEU A 46 -4.24 -9.91 -1.78
N PRO A 47 -4.13 -11.25 -1.90
CA PRO A 47 -5.10 -12.13 -1.28
C PRO A 47 -5.09 -11.95 0.23
N LEU A 48 -6.25 -11.67 0.82
CA LEU A 48 -6.40 -11.51 2.28
C LEU A 48 -5.90 -12.73 3.06
N ASN A 49 -5.87 -13.90 2.43
CA ASN A 49 -5.41 -15.17 3.00
C ASN A 49 -3.90 -15.20 3.32
N PHE A 50 -3.09 -14.27 2.77
CA PHE A 50 -1.68 -14.13 3.15
C PHE A 50 -1.48 -13.59 4.57
N ILE A 51 -2.53 -13.04 5.18
CA ILE A 51 -2.44 -12.33 6.47
C ILE A 51 -2.80 -13.25 7.64
N ASN A 52 -3.43 -14.42 7.39
CA ASN A 52 -3.75 -15.37 8.45
C ASN A 52 -3.49 -16.83 8.02
N PRO A 53 -2.32 -17.42 8.35
CA PRO A 53 -2.03 -18.82 8.05
C PRO A 53 -2.87 -19.82 8.87
N LYS A 54 -3.73 -19.37 9.79
CA LYS A 54 -4.51 -20.21 10.72
C LYS A 54 -6.02 -20.33 10.44
N LEU A 55 -6.53 -19.82 9.32
CA LEU A 55 -7.91 -20.12 8.89
C LEU A 55 -7.88 -21.33 7.93
N LYS A 56 -7.76 -22.52 8.51
CA LYS A 56 -8.16 -23.80 7.90
C LYS A 56 -9.30 -24.37 8.74
#